data_AF-U6GTP6-F1
#
_entry.id   AF-U6GTP6-F1
#
_cell.length_a   1.000
_cell.length_b   1.000
_cell.length_c   1.000
_cell.angle_alpha   90.00
_cell.angle_beta   90.00
_cell.angle_gamma   90.00
#
_symmetry.space_group_name_H-M   'P 1'
#
loop_
_entity.id
_entity.type
_entity.pdbx_description
1 polymer ?
#
loop_
_entity_poly.entity_id
_entity_poly.type
_entity_poly.pdbx_seq_one_letter_code
_entity_poly.pdbx_strand_id
1 'polypeptide(L)'
;MTEVKRACACLLFGGTAKIINDTTRIRGDINVLLLGDPSVAKSQVLKFVAKLAPISVYTSGKGSSAAGLTAAVMRDRQGVFSLEGGCMCLADGGVVCVDEFDKMQERDVVAMHEAMEQQTISISKAGINTVLNSRCAVLAAANPSFGSFDDAQDTTEQHEFKATILSRFDLIFMLRDKDDYEKDSRLCEHILSLHARRAAPPPQEDGETIPFEVLRRYIQYARQQQQPLLSLDARDALKNFYVQTRQDVREDRRSVTRKIPVTLRQLESLVRIAESFARMELAPVAQASHVKRAIDLFSASTAETAKHALVFESLTPLQQKAIKLAEDALMSRLQPGQRALRRNIVRDLQQQGYDKLVVQRAISILVRRGDLQERGDRSIRRP
;
A
#
# COMPACT_ATOMS: atom_id res chain seq x y z
N MET A 1 -10.34 -0.38 -11.59
CA MET A 1 -9.96 -1.81 -11.54
C MET A 1 -8.90 -2.21 -12.57
N THR A 2 -8.82 -1.61 -13.76
CA THR A 2 -7.80 -1.92 -14.78
C THR A 2 -6.36 -1.73 -14.28
N GLU A 3 -6.07 -0.66 -13.54
CA GLU A 3 -4.73 -0.43 -12.97
C GLU A 3 -4.33 -1.50 -11.95
N VAL A 4 -5.29 -2.00 -11.15
CA VAL A 4 -5.05 -3.11 -10.22
C VAL A 4 -4.67 -4.37 -10.98
N LYS A 5 -5.39 -4.69 -12.07
CA LYS A 5 -5.07 -5.85 -12.93
C LYS A 5 -3.65 -5.71 -13.53
N ARG A 6 -3.26 -4.50 -13.97
CA ARG A 6 -1.90 -4.22 -14.48
C ARG A 6 -0.83 -4.40 -13.39
N ALA A 7 -1.10 -3.95 -12.17
CA ALA A 7 -0.18 -4.14 -11.05
C ALA A 7 -0.03 -5.61 -10.66
N CYS A 8 -1.13 -6.37 -10.62
CA CYS A 8 -1.09 -7.82 -10.40
C CYS A 8 -0.30 -8.53 -11.51
N ALA A 9 -0.43 -8.10 -12.76
CA ALA A 9 0.42 -8.60 -13.83
C ALA A 9 1.89 -8.28 -13.55
N CYS A 10 2.25 -7.04 -13.19
CA CYS A 10 3.63 -6.66 -12.88
C CYS A 10 4.21 -7.53 -11.77
N LEU A 11 3.43 -7.80 -10.72
CA LEU A 11 3.79 -8.69 -9.62
C LEU A 11 4.05 -10.14 -10.08
N LEU A 12 3.23 -10.67 -10.99
CA LEU A 12 3.37 -12.05 -11.49
C LEU A 12 4.62 -12.24 -12.36
N PHE A 13 4.96 -11.26 -13.20
CA PHE A 13 6.16 -11.32 -14.03
C PHE A 13 7.41 -10.93 -13.25
N GLY A 14 7.30 -9.98 -12.31
CA GLY A 14 8.40 -9.47 -11.48
C GLY A 14 9.46 -8.71 -12.28
N GLY A 15 10.39 -8.06 -11.58
CA GLY A 15 11.60 -7.44 -12.16
C GLY A 15 12.81 -8.39 -12.17
N THR A 16 13.98 -7.87 -12.52
CA THR A 16 15.23 -8.65 -12.48
C THR A 16 15.90 -8.58 -11.12
N ALA A 17 16.25 -9.73 -10.54
CA ALA A 17 17.12 -9.77 -9.37
C ALA A 17 18.55 -9.52 -9.83
N LYS A 18 19.26 -8.61 -9.15
CA LYS A 18 20.64 -8.24 -9.50
C LYS A 18 21.59 -8.62 -8.37
N ILE A 19 22.74 -9.17 -8.71
CA ILE A 19 23.81 -9.46 -7.76
C ILE A 19 24.93 -8.46 -8.04
N ILE A 20 25.24 -7.63 -7.06
CA ILE A 20 26.31 -6.64 -7.12
C ILE A 20 27.50 -7.19 -6.33
N ASN A 21 28.66 -7.25 -6.99
CA ASN A 21 29.95 -7.57 -6.39
C ASN A 21 29.93 -8.85 -5.51
N ASP A 22 29.27 -9.90 -6.01
CA ASP A 22 29.10 -11.23 -5.38
C ASP A 22 28.52 -11.29 -3.95
N THR A 23 28.22 -10.15 -3.33
CA THR A 23 27.87 -10.06 -1.91
C THR A 23 26.53 -9.39 -1.67
N THR A 24 26.17 -8.40 -2.50
CA THR A 24 24.94 -7.63 -2.30
C THR A 24 23.91 -8.01 -3.32
N ARG A 25 22.81 -8.62 -2.88
CA ARG A 25 21.69 -8.98 -3.74
C ARG A 25 20.60 -7.92 -3.67
N ILE A 26 20.23 -7.37 -4.81
CA ILE A 26 19.07 -6.49 -4.97
C ILE A 26 17.87 -7.34 -5.38
N ARG A 27 16.78 -7.22 -4.61
CA ARG A 27 15.51 -7.90 -4.93
C ARG A 27 14.94 -7.40 -6.26
N GLY A 28 14.38 -8.33 -7.04
CA GLY A 28 13.64 -8.03 -8.28
C GLY A 28 12.12 -8.09 -8.11
N ASP A 29 11.64 -8.64 -7.00
CA ASP A 29 10.22 -8.88 -6.75
C ASP A 29 9.49 -7.56 -6.42
N ILE A 30 8.22 -7.49 -6.85
CA ILE A 30 7.35 -6.32 -6.68
C ILE A 30 6.30 -6.66 -5.65
N ASN A 31 6.21 -5.85 -4.61
CA ASN A 31 5.20 -6.00 -3.56
C ASN A 31 4.04 -5.04 -3.79
N VAL A 32 2.81 -5.55 -3.71
CA VAL A 32 1.58 -4.77 -3.95
C VAL A 32 0.66 -4.85 -2.73
N LEU A 33 0.13 -3.70 -2.31
CA LEU A 33 -0.85 -3.58 -1.24
C LEU A 33 -2.17 -3.03 -1.80
N LEU A 34 -3.28 -3.71 -1.52
CA LEU A 34 -4.63 -3.29 -1.84
C LEU A 34 -5.35 -2.88 -0.56
N LEU A 35 -5.55 -1.58 -0.38
CA LEU A 35 -6.38 -1.01 0.66
C LEU A 35 -7.75 -0.71 0.08
N GLY A 36 -8.83 -0.93 0.82
CA GLY A 36 -10.15 -0.63 0.29
C GLY A 36 -11.29 -1.03 1.20
N ASP A 37 -12.50 -0.70 0.81
CA ASP A 37 -13.69 -1.18 1.52
C ASP A 37 -13.90 -2.70 1.29
N PRO A 38 -14.59 -3.41 2.19
CA PRO A 38 -14.83 -4.86 2.06
C PRO A 38 -15.52 -5.26 0.74
N SER A 39 -16.36 -4.38 0.18
CA SER A 39 -17.19 -4.66 -1.00
C SER A 39 -16.43 -4.69 -2.32
N VAL A 40 -15.16 -4.27 -2.36
CA VAL A 40 -14.41 -4.04 -3.61
C VAL A 40 -13.74 -5.32 -4.18
N ALA A 41 -14.26 -6.51 -3.85
CA ALA A 41 -13.80 -7.81 -4.37
C ALA A 41 -12.27 -8.10 -4.25
N LYS A 42 -11.56 -7.44 -3.34
CA LYS A 42 -10.10 -7.59 -3.12
C LYS A 42 -9.67 -9.03 -2.90
N SER A 43 -10.40 -9.77 -2.06
CA SER A 43 -10.14 -11.20 -1.80
C SER A 43 -10.31 -12.08 -3.04
N GLN A 44 -11.15 -11.68 -4.00
CA GLN A 44 -11.26 -12.42 -5.27
C GLN A 44 -10.09 -12.14 -6.21
N VAL A 45 -9.56 -10.91 -6.21
CA VAL A 45 -8.31 -10.61 -6.93
C VAL A 45 -7.15 -11.44 -6.35
N LEU A 46 -7.03 -11.52 -5.02
CA LEU A 46 -6.03 -12.37 -4.36
C LEU A 46 -6.17 -13.84 -4.76
N LYS A 47 -7.39 -14.42 -4.69
CA LYS A 47 -7.66 -15.81 -5.08
C LYS A 47 -7.39 -16.06 -6.56
N PHE A 48 -7.66 -15.09 -7.42
CA PHE A 48 -7.36 -15.18 -8.85
C PHE A 48 -5.85 -15.21 -9.09
N VAL A 49 -5.09 -14.31 -8.47
CA VAL A 49 -3.63 -14.27 -8.58
C VAL A 49 -3.00 -15.55 -8.02
N ALA A 50 -3.50 -16.05 -6.88
CA ALA A 50 -3.04 -17.30 -6.30
C ALA A 50 -3.24 -18.49 -7.25
N LYS A 51 -4.36 -18.57 -7.97
CA LYS A 51 -4.61 -19.62 -8.97
C LYS A 51 -3.74 -19.48 -10.22
N LEU A 52 -3.42 -18.24 -10.61
CA LEU A 52 -2.67 -17.96 -11.83
C LEU A 52 -1.15 -18.16 -11.66
N ALA A 53 -0.62 -17.81 -10.48
CA ALA A 53 0.79 -17.92 -10.18
C ALA A 53 1.27 -19.39 -10.19
N PRO A 54 2.49 -19.67 -10.71
CA PRO A 54 3.02 -21.03 -10.77
C PRO A 54 3.28 -21.64 -9.40
N ILE A 55 3.73 -20.81 -8.46
CA ILE A 55 3.92 -21.13 -7.05
C ILE A 55 3.20 -20.02 -6.29
N SER A 56 2.25 -20.39 -5.46
CA SER A 56 1.53 -19.43 -4.62
C SER A 56 1.13 -20.05 -3.29
N VAL A 57 1.07 -19.19 -2.28
CA VAL A 57 0.50 -19.54 -0.98
C VAL A 57 -0.51 -18.46 -0.62
N TYR A 58 -1.74 -18.88 -0.36
CA TYR A 58 -2.79 -18.01 0.13
C TYR A 58 -2.89 -18.15 1.65
N THR A 59 -2.88 -17.02 2.35
CA THR A 59 -3.08 -16.98 3.80
C THR A 59 -3.93 -15.79 4.23
N SER A 60 -4.52 -15.90 5.41
CA SER A 60 -5.24 -14.81 6.10
C SER A 60 -4.37 -14.29 7.24
N GLY A 61 -4.37 -12.98 7.46
CA GLY A 61 -3.62 -12.31 8.53
C GLY A 61 -3.98 -12.80 9.94
N LYS A 62 -5.19 -13.34 10.16
CA LYS A 62 -5.56 -13.99 11.44
C LYS A 62 -5.10 -15.44 11.53
N GLY A 63 -5.05 -16.15 10.40
CA GLY A 63 -4.68 -17.57 10.35
C GLY A 63 -3.17 -17.81 10.31
N SER A 64 -2.40 -16.78 9.97
CA SER A 64 -0.94 -16.84 9.87
C SER A 64 -0.28 -16.31 11.13
N SER A 65 0.12 -17.22 12.03
CA SER A 65 1.08 -16.89 13.10
C SER A 65 2.49 -16.70 12.53
N ALA A 66 3.38 -16.02 13.25
CA ALA A 66 4.77 -15.81 12.86
C ALA A 66 5.49 -17.12 12.52
N ALA A 67 5.23 -18.18 13.30
CA ALA A 67 5.77 -19.51 13.02
C ALA A 67 5.20 -20.11 11.73
N GLY A 68 3.90 -19.88 11.45
CA GLY A 68 3.25 -20.29 10.20
C GLY A 68 3.70 -19.48 8.98
N LEU A 69 4.07 -18.21 9.13
CA LEU A 69 4.60 -17.38 8.04
C LEU A 69 6.06 -17.71 7.73
N THR A 70 6.88 -17.88 8.77
CA THR A 70 8.33 -18.02 8.64
C THR A 70 8.77 -19.46 8.58
N ALA A 71 9.00 -20.07 9.73
CA ALA A 71 9.25 -21.49 9.93
C ALA A 71 9.17 -21.82 11.41
N ALA A 72 8.83 -23.07 11.69
CA ALA A 72 8.71 -23.61 13.02
C ALA A 72 9.78 -24.69 13.24
N VAL A 73 10.32 -24.75 14.45
CA VAL A 73 11.17 -25.88 14.86
C VAL A 73 10.27 -26.88 15.60
N MET A 74 10.13 -28.07 15.02
CA MET A 74 9.32 -29.16 15.55
C MET A 74 10.25 -30.22 16.11
N ARG A 75 9.99 -30.67 17.34
CA ARG A 75 10.72 -31.80 17.93
C ARG A 75 9.98 -33.09 17.59
N ASP A 76 10.64 -33.98 16.86
CA ASP A 76 10.08 -35.29 16.55
C ASP A 76 10.03 -36.18 17.81
N ARG A 77 9.23 -37.25 17.78
CA ARG A 77 9.11 -38.25 18.84
C ARG A 77 10.45 -38.91 19.18
N GLN A 78 11.39 -38.93 18.25
CA GLN A 78 12.76 -39.42 18.44
C GLN A 78 13.68 -38.40 19.14
N GLY A 79 13.18 -37.20 19.47
CA GLY A 79 13.93 -36.15 20.15
C GLY A 79 14.77 -35.27 19.23
N VAL A 80 14.80 -35.55 17.92
CA VAL A 80 15.49 -34.75 16.90
C VAL A 80 14.68 -33.49 16.58
N PHE A 81 15.35 -32.34 16.51
CA PHE A 81 14.74 -31.09 16.06
C PHE A 81 14.72 -31.06 14.53
N SER A 82 13.52 -30.87 13.97
CA SER A 82 13.26 -30.72 12.54
C SER A 82 12.73 -29.31 12.26
N LEU A 83 13.02 -28.80 11.07
CA LEU A 83 12.60 -27.47 10.65
C LEU A 83 11.44 -27.61 9.66
N GLU A 84 10.30 -27.00 9.97
CA GLU A 84 9.15 -26.93 9.08
C GLU A 84 9.06 -25.52 8.47
N GLY A 85 9.12 -25.45 7.14
CA GLY A 85 9.02 -24.19 6.41
C GLY A 85 7.62 -23.60 6.49
N GLY A 86 7.52 -22.32 6.85
CA GLY A 86 6.26 -21.58 6.83
C GLY A 86 5.89 -21.09 5.43
N CYS A 87 4.74 -20.42 5.33
CA CYS A 87 4.13 -19.97 4.08
C CYS A 87 5.09 -19.19 3.16
N MET A 88 5.93 -18.31 3.71
CA MET A 88 6.85 -17.50 2.90
C MET A 88 8.03 -18.32 2.37
N CYS A 89 8.49 -19.32 3.12
CA CYS A 89 9.53 -20.24 2.67
C CYS A 89 9.00 -21.21 1.61
N LEU A 90 7.76 -21.69 1.77
CA LEU A 90 7.09 -22.55 0.79
C LEU A 90 6.81 -21.81 -0.54
N ALA A 91 6.62 -20.49 -0.48
CA ALA A 91 6.39 -19.64 -1.63
C ALA A 91 7.68 -19.08 -2.27
N ASP A 92 8.86 -19.65 -2.00
CA ASP A 92 10.12 -19.19 -2.58
C ASP A 92 10.06 -19.20 -4.13
N GLY A 93 10.39 -18.06 -4.75
CA GLY A 93 10.25 -17.82 -6.20
C GLY A 93 8.82 -17.56 -6.68
N GLY A 94 7.83 -17.55 -5.79
CA GLY A 94 6.40 -17.40 -6.10
C GLY A 94 5.78 -16.12 -5.56
N VAL A 95 4.47 -16.20 -5.31
CA VAL A 95 3.65 -15.11 -4.76
C VAL A 95 2.98 -15.55 -3.46
N VAL A 96 3.13 -14.76 -2.41
CA VAL A 96 2.35 -14.90 -1.18
C VAL A 96 1.18 -13.94 -1.23
N CYS A 97 -0.03 -14.47 -1.16
CA CYS A 97 -1.27 -13.71 -1.09
C CYS A 97 -1.72 -13.65 0.37
N VAL A 98 -1.77 -12.45 0.96
CA VAL A 98 -2.20 -12.22 2.34
C VAL A 98 -3.51 -11.43 2.34
N ASP A 99 -4.59 -12.05 2.82
CA ASP A 99 -5.86 -11.38 3.06
C ASP A 99 -5.96 -10.89 4.51
N GLU A 100 -6.80 -9.90 4.79
CA GLU A 100 -6.98 -9.30 6.13
C GLU A 100 -5.65 -8.90 6.79
N PHE A 101 -4.76 -8.25 6.02
CA PHE A 101 -3.44 -7.82 6.50
C PHE A 101 -3.53 -6.86 7.71
N ASP A 102 -4.63 -6.12 7.86
CA ASP A 102 -4.91 -5.26 9.01
C ASP A 102 -5.15 -6.03 10.33
N LYS A 103 -5.43 -7.33 10.27
CA LYS A 103 -5.71 -8.16 11.45
C LYS A 103 -4.51 -8.96 11.94
N MET A 104 -3.35 -8.76 11.32
CA MET A 104 -2.11 -9.45 11.66
C MET A 104 -1.52 -8.91 12.98
N GLN A 105 -0.91 -9.77 13.80
CA GLN A 105 -0.28 -9.34 15.04
C GLN A 105 1.07 -8.66 14.76
N GLU A 106 1.51 -7.76 15.65
CA GLU A 106 2.78 -7.06 15.47
C GLU A 106 4.00 -8.01 15.35
N ARG A 107 3.96 -9.17 16.02
CA ARG A 107 5.03 -10.19 15.94
C ARG A 107 5.16 -10.78 14.54
N ASP A 108 4.04 -11.02 13.89
CA ASP A 108 3.96 -11.61 12.55
C ASP A 108 4.43 -10.59 11.50
N VAL A 109 4.08 -9.32 11.71
CA VAL A 109 4.55 -8.18 10.90
C VAL A 109 6.07 -8.01 10.97
N VAL A 110 6.70 -8.18 12.14
CA VAL A 110 8.18 -8.14 12.27
C VAL A 110 8.84 -9.25 11.44
N ALA A 111 8.25 -10.45 11.45
CA ALA A 111 8.73 -11.57 10.65
C ALA A 111 8.62 -11.28 9.14
N MET A 112 7.51 -10.69 8.71
CA MET A 112 7.35 -10.23 7.32
C MET A 112 8.31 -9.10 6.95
N HIS A 113 8.64 -8.21 7.89
CA HIS A 113 9.59 -7.12 7.65
C HIS A 113 10.98 -7.62 7.26
N GLU A 114 11.47 -8.65 7.94
CA GLU A 114 12.73 -9.31 7.65
C GLU A 114 12.66 -9.98 6.27
N ALA A 115 11.63 -10.80 6.05
CA ALA A 115 11.44 -11.54 4.81
C ALA A 115 11.29 -10.64 3.58
N MET A 116 10.56 -9.51 3.68
CA MET A 116 10.37 -8.58 2.57
C MET A 116 11.61 -7.73 2.26
N GLU A 117 12.45 -7.47 3.26
CA GLU A 117 13.65 -6.63 3.10
C GLU A 117 14.83 -7.46 2.60
N GLN A 118 15.13 -8.56 3.27
CA GLN A 118 16.32 -9.37 3.02
C GLN A 118 16.04 -10.55 2.09
N GLN A 119 14.78 -10.92 1.87
CA GLN A 119 14.38 -12.16 1.18
C GLN A 119 14.97 -13.43 1.81
N THR A 120 15.29 -13.33 3.09
CA THR A 120 15.82 -14.38 3.93
C THR A 120 15.19 -14.27 5.31
N ILE A 121 15.04 -15.41 5.97
CA ILE A 121 14.48 -15.53 7.32
C ILE A 121 15.54 -16.23 8.16
N SER A 122 16.06 -15.52 9.15
CA SER A 122 17.00 -16.08 10.12
C SER A 122 16.27 -16.73 11.28
N ILE A 123 16.65 -17.96 11.60
CA ILE A 123 16.04 -18.74 12.68
C ILE A 123 17.14 -19.17 13.63
N SER A 124 17.04 -18.70 14.87
CA SER A 124 17.90 -19.07 15.99
C SER A 124 17.03 -19.60 17.12
N LYS A 125 16.63 -20.87 17.04
CA LYS A 125 15.76 -21.53 18.03
C LYS A 125 16.22 -22.97 18.29
N ALA A 126 16.13 -23.40 19.56
CA ALA A 126 16.43 -24.77 19.99
C ALA A 126 17.81 -25.30 19.51
N GLY A 127 18.83 -24.43 19.47
CA GLY A 127 20.18 -24.80 19.03
C GLY A 127 20.37 -24.86 17.51
N ILE A 128 19.33 -24.61 16.73
CA ILE A 128 19.40 -24.49 15.26
C ILE A 128 19.56 -23.02 14.91
N ASN A 129 20.70 -22.68 14.32
CA ASN A 129 20.98 -21.39 13.69
C ASN A 129 21.04 -21.60 12.17
N THR A 130 19.95 -21.30 11.48
CA THR A 130 19.85 -21.48 10.02
C THR A 130 19.17 -20.28 9.39
N VAL A 131 19.48 -20.04 8.11
CA VAL A 131 18.84 -18.99 7.32
C VAL A 131 18.07 -19.68 6.19
N LEU A 132 16.78 -19.42 6.12
CA LEU A 132 15.92 -19.87 5.03
C LEU A 132 15.74 -18.77 4.00
N ASN A 133 15.65 -19.14 2.73
CA ASN A 133 15.36 -18.20 1.66
C ASN A 133 13.84 -18.01 1.54
N SER A 134 13.42 -16.76 1.32
CA SER A 134 12.01 -16.37 1.15
C SER A 134 11.86 -15.39 0.00
N ARG A 135 12.36 -15.75 -1.19
CA ARG A 135 12.39 -14.91 -2.40
C ARG A 135 11.01 -14.87 -3.04
N CYS A 136 10.05 -14.27 -2.34
CA CYS A 136 8.65 -14.23 -2.75
C CYS A 136 8.20 -12.78 -2.94
N ALA A 137 7.26 -12.59 -3.87
CA ALA A 137 6.52 -11.35 -4.00
C ALA A 137 5.30 -11.39 -3.05
N VAL A 138 5.02 -10.28 -2.38
CA VAL A 138 3.88 -10.17 -1.46
C VAL A 138 2.75 -9.38 -2.11
N LEU A 139 1.58 -10.00 -2.22
CA LEU A 139 0.32 -9.34 -2.53
C LEU A 139 -0.55 -9.33 -1.28
N ALA A 140 -0.79 -8.17 -0.71
CA ALA A 140 -1.58 -8.02 0.50
C ALA A 140 -2.89 -7.27 0.23
N ALA A 141 -3.98 -7.69 0.87
CA ALA A 141 -5.20 -6.90 0.97
C ALA A 141 -5.46 -6.53 2.44
N ALA A 142 -5.85 -5.28 2.65
CA ALA A 142 -6.22 -4.78 3.96
C ALA A 142 -7.50 -3.95 3.88
N ASN A 143 -8.22 -3.91 5.00
CA ASN A 143 -9.40 -3.09 5.19
C ASN A 143 -9.05 -1.88 6.08
N PRO A 144 -9.71 -0.73 5.92
CA PRO A 144 -9.60 0.38 6.87
C PRO A 144 -10.16 -0.05 8.24
N SER A 145 -9.63 0.52 9.32
CA SER A 145 -10.00 0.12 10.69
C SER A 145 -11.49 0.29 11.00
N PHE A 146 -12.14 1.27 10.36
CA PHE A 146 -13.56 1.59 10.54
C PHE A 146 -14.50 0.91 9.52
N GLY A 147 -13.98 0.05 8.65
CA GLY A 147 -14.78 -0.69 7.67
C GLY A 147 -15.23 0.13 6.45
N SER A 148 -15.33 1.45 6.57
CA SER A 148 -15.52 2.40 5.47
C SER A 148 -14.55 3.57 5.58
N PHE A 149 -14.14 4.12 4.44
CA PHE A 149 -13.39 5.38 4.41
C PHE A 149 -14.29 6.56 4.79
N ASP A 150 -13.94 7.27 5.87
CA ASP A 150 -14.57 8.55 6.21
C ASP A 150 -13.67 9.70 5.71
N ASP A 151 -14.18 10.52 4.79
CA ASP A 151 -13.45 11.67 4.25
C ASP A 151 -13.27 12.82 5.26
N ALA A 152 -13.98 12.80 6.39
CA ALA A 152 -13.91 13.83 7.42
C ALA A 152 -12.78 13.61 8.45
N GLN A 153 -12.31 12.38 8.62
CA GLN A 153 -11.21 12.05 9.52
C GLN A 153 -9.87 12.00 8.80
N ASP A 154 -8.80 12.32 9.53
CA ASP A 154 -7.46 12.27 8.98
C ASP A 154 -7.08 10.80 8.70
N THR A 155 -6.74 10.48 7.44
CA THR A 155 -6.48 9.11 6.96
C THR A 155 -5.36 8.39 7.72
N THR A 156 -4.51 9.12 8.45
CA THR A 156 -3.52 8.60 9.40
C THR A 156 -4.11 7.83 10.58
N GLU A 157 -5.29 8.22 11.06
CA GLU A 157 -5.96 7.53 12.18
C GLU A 157 -6.78 6.32 11.71
N GLN A 158 -7.11 6.27 10.41
CA GLN A 158 -7.89 5.19 9.79
C GLN A 158 -7.04 3.97 9.39
N HIS A 159 -5.71 4.13 9.35
CA HIS A 159 -4.77 3.09 9.00
C HIS A 159 -3.69 2.94 10.08
N GLU A 160 -3.76 1.87 10.86
CA GLU A 160 -2.80 1.57 11.95
C GLU A 160 -1.44 1.07 11.43
N PHE A 161 -1.12 1.25 10.15
CA PHE A 161 0.11 0.74 9.57
C PHE A 161 1.29 1.65 9.86
N LYS A 162 2.35 1.07 10.45
CA LYS A 162 3.64 1.75 10.62
C LYS A 162 4.20 2.14 9.24
N ALA A 163 4.71 3.37 9.12
CA ALA A 163 5.33 3.87 7.87
C ALA A 163 6.46 2.96 7.33
N THR A 164 7.07 2.17 8.21
CA THR A 164 8.08 1.16 7.87
C THR A 164 7.57 0.06 6.94
N ILE A 165 6.30 -0.34 7.06
CA ILE A 165 5.67 -1.38 6.22
C ILE A 165 5.31 -0.79 4.86
N LEU A 166 4.66 0.37 4.87
CA LEU A 166 4.22 1.05 3.65
C LEU A 166 5.39 1.34 2.71
N SER A 167 6.56 1.70 3.27
CA SER A 167 7.76 1.90 2.46
C SER A 167 8.26 0.64 1.74
N ARG A 168 7.92 -0.57 2.22
CA ARG A 168 8.36 -1.86 1.65
C ARG A 168 7.51 -2.35 0.49
N PHE A 169 6.29 -1.81 0.39
CA PHE A 169 5.41 -2.02 -0.75
C PHE A 169 5.79 -1.08 -1.88
N ASP A 170 5.88 -1.64 -3.10
CA ASP A 170 6.27 -0.89 -4.28
C ASP A 170 5.06 -0.16 -4.89
N LEU A 171 3.87 -0.77 -4.81
CA LEU A 171 2.59 -0.20 -5.25
C LEU A 171 1.55 -0.32 -4.15
N ILE A 172 0.85 0.78 -3.86
CA ILE A 172 -0.25 0.84 -2.90
C ILE A 172 -1.47 1.36 -3.63
N PHE A 173 -2.53 0.56 -3.73
CA PHE A 173 -3.80 0.97 -4.31
C PHE A 173 -4.83 1.19 -3.22
N MET A 174 -5.54 2.32 -3.30
CA MET A 174 -6.69 2.60 -2.44
C MET A 174 -7.97 2.49 -3.27
N LEU A 175 -8.69 1.41 -3.03
CA LEU A 175 -9.92 1.06 -3.72
C LEU A 175 -11.09 1.53 -2.90
N ARG A 176 -11.70 2.62 -3.33
CA ARG A 176 -12.94 3.14 -2.73
C ARG A 176 -14.13 2.66 -3.52
N ASP A 177 -15.17 2.27 -2.81
CA ASP A 177 -16.47 2.12 -3.41
C ASP A 177 -17.03 3.53 -3.66
N LYS A 178 -17.23 3.88 -4.92
CA LYS A 178 -17.86 5.15 -5.31
C LYS A 178 -19.17 4.79 -5.97
N ASP A 179 -20.26 5.28 -5.39
CA ASP A 179 -21.60 5.12 -5.95
C ASP A 179 -21.63 5.73 -7.36
N ASP A 180 -21.61 4.87 -8.37
CA ASP A 180 -21.60 5.27 -9.77
C ASP A 180 -22.61 4.41 -10.51
N TYR A 181 -23.77 5.01 -10.78
CA TYR A 181 -24.93 4.33 -11.33
C TYR A 181 -24.60 3.53 -12.60
N GLU A 182 -23.76 4.06 -13.49
CA GLU A 182 -23.40 3.36 -14.73
C GLU A 182 -22.53 2.14 -14.46
N LYS A 183 -21.56 2.24 -13.55
CA LYS A 183 -20.69 1.11 -13.18
C LYS A 183 -21.46 0.04 -12.43
N ASP A 184 -22.32 0.45 -11.51
CA ASP A 184 -23.14 -0.45 -10.71
C ASP A 184 -24.17 -1.18 -11.56
N SER A 185 -24.77 -0.49 -12.53
CA SER A 185 -25.68 -1.11 -13.51
C SER A 185 -24.96 -2.18 -14.34
N ARG A 186 -23.78 -1.87 -14.89
CA ARG A 186 -22.96 -2.85 -15.65
C ARG A 186 -22.50 -4.02 -14.78
N LEU A 187 -22.11 -3.75 -13.53
CA LEU A 187 -21.69 -4.79 -12.59
C LEU A 187 -22.86 -5.70 -12.21
N CYS A 188 -24.03 -5.12 -11.94
CA CYS A 188 -25.26 -5.88 -11.66
C CYS A 188 -25.64 -6.77 -12.84
N GLU A 189 -25.67 -6.22 -14.05
CA GLU A 189 -25.96 -6.98 -15.27
C GLU A 189 -24.96 -8.13 -15.45
N HIS A 190 -23.67 -7.86 -15.24
CA HIS A 190 -22.63 -8.88 -15.31
C HIS A 190 -22.84 -9.98 -14.25
N ILE A 191 -23.07 -9.63 -12.98
CA ILE A 191 -23.29 -10.60 -11.90
C ILE A 191 -24.56 -11.43 -12.15
N LEU A 192 -25.66 -10.79 -12.55
CA LEU A 192 -26.90 -11.48 -12.88
C LEU A 192 -26.71 -12.41 -14.09
N SER A 193 -25.94 -11.99 -15.09
CA SER A 193 -25.59 -12.84 -16.23
C SER A 193 -24.80 -14.07 -15.81
N LEU A 194 -23.87 -13.95 -14.86
CA LEU A 194 -23.10 -15.08 -14.32
C LEU A 194 -23.97 -16.08 -13.54
N HIS A 195 -24.98 -15.58 -12.79
CA HIS A 195 -25.89 -16.44 -12.05
C HIS A 195 -26.95 -17.11 -12.95
N ALA A 196 -27.40 -16.42 -14.00
CA ALA A 196 -28.33 -16.95 -14.99
C ALA A 196 -27.67 -17.98 -15.93
N ARG A 197 -26.38 -17.79 -16.26
CA ARG A 197 -25.63 -18.61 -17.23
C ARG A 197 -24.86 -19.73 -16.55
N ARG A 198 -25.54 -20.82 -16.18
CA ARG A 198 -24.86 -22.10 -15.84
C ARG A 198 -24.43 -22.94 -17.05
N ALA A 199 -24.78 -22.56 -18.30
CA ALA A 199 -24.57 -23.42 -19.49
C ALA A 199 -24.36 -22.71 -20.85
N ALA A 200 -23.97 -21.44 -20.91
CA ALA A 200 -23.70 -20.76 -22.20
C ALA A 200 -22.39 -19.97 -22.15
N PRO A 201 -21.64 -19.86 -23.27
CA PRO A 201 -20.33 -19.21 -23.30
C PRO A 201 -20.40 -17.74 -22.86
N PRO A 202 -19.29 -17.19 -22.32
CA PRO A 202 -19.26 -15.85 -21.77
C PRO A 202 -19.63 -14.79 -22.84
N PRO A 203 -20.27 -13.67 -22.44
CA PRO A 203 -20.40 -12.53 -23.35
C PRO A 203 -18.99 -12.08 -23.75
N GLN A 204 -18.79 -11.83 -25.04
CA GLN A 204 -17.55 -11.26 -25.58
C GLN A 204 -17.32 -9.90 -24.91
N GLU A 205 -16.52 -9.85 -23.85
CA GLU A 205 -15.69 -8.68 -23.64
C GLU A 205 -14.76 -8.60 -24.86
N ASP A 206 -14.57 -7.40 -25.43
CA ASP A 206 -13.75 -7.16 -26.62
C ASP A 206 -12.30 -7.60 -26.38
N GLY A 207 -12.02 -8.88 -26.60
CA GLY A 207 -10.70 -9.50 -26.43
C GLY A 207 -10.79 -11.02 -26.31
N GLU A 208 -9.89 -11.73 -27.02
CA GLU A 208 -9.72 -13.17 -26.84
C GLU A 208 -9.32 -13.47 -25.39
N THR A 209 -10.14 -14.24 -24.68
CA THR A 209 -9.82 -14.67 -23.32
C THR A 209 -8.70 -15.70 -23.36
N ILE A 210 -7.53 -15.34 -22.83
CA ILE A 210 -6.39 -16.26 -22.76
C ILE A 210 -6.70 -17.34 -21.72
N PRO A 211 -6.60 -18.64 -22.07
CA PRO A 211 -6.78 -19.72 -21.10
C PRO A 211 -5.77 -19.61 -19.95
N PHE A 212 -6.20 -19.93 -18.73
CA PHE A 212 -5.37 -19.87 -17.53
C PHE A 212 -4.06 -20.65 -17.67
N GLU A 213 -4.10 -21.83 -18.29
CA GLU A 213 -2.91 -22.66 -18.47
C GLU A 213 -1.88 -22.02 -19.40
N VAL A 214 -2.35 -21.39 -20.48
CA VAL A 214 -1.49 -20.70 -21.44
C VAL A 214 -0.83 -19.50 -20.77
N LEU A 215 -1.61 -18.71 -20.03
CA LEU A 215 -1.08 -17.54 -19.31
C LEU A 215 -0.07 -17.94 -18.24
N ARG A 216 -0.33 -19.02 -17.48
CA ARG A 216 0.60 -19.54 -16.47
C ARG A 216 1.91 -20.00 -17.09
N ARG A 217 1.86 -20.75 -18.20
CA ARG A 217 3.06 -21.19 -18.95
C ARG A 217 3.83 -20.00 -19.51
N TYR A 218 3.11 -18.99 -20.02
CA TYR A 218 3.71 -17.76 -20.53
C TYR A 218 4.47 -16.98 -19.45
N ILE A 219 3.86 -16.81 -18.27
CA ILE A 219 4.52 -16.15 -17.12
C ILE A 219 5.80 -16.91 -16.74
N GLN A 220 5.73 -18.24 -16.66
CA GLN A 220 6.89 -19.07 -16.33
C GLN A 220 8.00 -18.94 -17.37
N TYR A 221 7.65 -19.00 -18.66
CA TYR A 221 8.59 -18.83 -19.76
C TYR A 221 9.26 -17.46 -19.74
N ALA A 222 8.48 -16.39 -19.60
CA ALA A 222 9.01 -15.02 -19.56
C ALA A 222 9.96 -14.80 -18.37
N ARG A 223 9.66 -15.37 -17.20
CA ARG A 223 10.53 -15.28 -16.01
C ARG A 223 11.84 -16.05 -16.17
N GLN A 224 11.84 -17.15 -16.91
CA GLN A 224 13.03 -17.97 -17.12
C GLN A 224 13.94 -17.41 -18.22
N GLN A 225 13.36 -16.95 -19.33
CA GLN A 225 14.12 -16.57 -20.52
C GLN A 225 14.58 -15.11 -20.53
N GLN A 226 13.85 -14.21 -19.85
CA GLN A 226 14.07 -12.77 -20.00
C GLN A 226 14.51 -12.11 -18.70
N GLN A 227 15.71 -11.52 -18.75
CA GLN A 227 16.27 -10.68 -17.70
C GLN A 227 16.53 -9.27 -18.26
N PRO A 228 15.48 -8.45 -18.41
CA PRO A 228 15.60 -7.16 -19.06
C PRO A 228 16.53 -6.20 -18.33
N LEU A 229 17.43 -5.56 -19.07
CA LEU A 229 18.31 -4.51 -18.56
C LEU A 229 17.77 -3.13 -18.96
N LEU A 230 18.06 -2.11 -18.14
CA LEU A 230 17.67 -0.74 -18.46
C LEU A 230 18.53 -0.16 -19.60
N SER A 231 17.88 0.37 -20.63
CA SER A 231 18.54 1.21 -21.65
C SER A 231 19.05 2.53 -21.05
N LEU A 232 19.99 3.18 -21.75
CA LEU A 232 20.50 4.51 -21.36
C LEU A 232 19.35 5.53 -21.31
N ASP A 233 18.49 5.55 -22.32
CA ASP A 233 17.32 6.45 -22.39
C ASP A 233 16.36 6.22 -21.21
N ALA A 234 16.13 4.96 -20.83
CA ALA A 234 15.30 4.63 -19.67
C ALA A 234 15.92 5.13 -18.35
N ARG A 235 17.25 5.05 -18.21
CA ARG A 235 17.97 5.56 -17.02
C ARG A 235 17.84 7.08 -16.93
N ASP A 236 17.99 7.78 -18.05
CA ASP A 236 17.86 9.24 -18.09
C ASP A 236 16.41 9.67 -17.81
N ALA A 237 15.42 8.96 -18.36
CA ALA A 237 14.01 9.21 -18.04
C ALA A 237 13.70 9.03 -16.55
N LEU A 238 14.18 7.95 -15.92
CA LEU A 238 14.01 7.72 -14.49
C LEU A 238 14.71 8.77 -13.63
N LYS A 239 15.93 9.16 -14.01
CA LYS A 239 16.69 10.22 -13.33
C LYS A 239 15.96 11.55 -13.41
N ASN A 240 15.49 11.93 -14.60
CA ASN A 240 14.75 13.17 -14.81
C ASN A 240 13.46 13.17 -13.99
N PHE A 241 12.69 12.08 -14.01
CA PHE A 241 11.50 11.94 -13.19
C PHE A 241 11.79 12.09 -11.69
N TYR A 242 12.84 11.43 -11.19
CA TYR A 242 13.24 11.52 -9.78
C TYR A 242 13.64 12.94 -9.38
N VAL A 243 14.48 13.61 -10.18
CA VAL A 243 14.95 14.97 -9.91
C VAL A 243 13.80 15.97 -9.99
N GLN A 244 12.95 15.89 -11.02
CA GLN A 244 11.77 16.74 -11.17
C GLN A 244 10.82 16.56 -9.98
N THR A 245 10.47 15.32 -9.62
CA THR A 245 9.57 15.09 -8.48
C THR A 245 10.18 15.59 -7.17
N ARG A 246 11.50 15.51 -7.00
CA ARG A 246 12.21 16.08 -5.84
C ARG A 246 12.25 17.61 -5.84
N GLN A 247 12.38 18.23 -7.02
CA GLN A 247 12.33 19.68 -7.19
C GLN A 247 10.93 20.20 -6.92
N ASP A 248 9.91 19.57 -7.51
CA ASP A 248 8.50 19.83 -7.24
C ASP A 248 8.22 19.79 -5.74
N VAL A 249 8.64 18.74 -5.01
CA VAL A 249 8.46 18.64 -3.55
C VAL A 249 9.21 19.75 -2.79
N ARG A 250 10.34 20.25 -3.32
CA ARG A 250 11.11 21.35 -2.71
C ARG A 250 10.48 22.71 -2.99
N GLU A 251 9.95 22.94 -4.18
CA GLU A 251 9.26 24.17 -4.58
C GLU A 251 7.86 24.25 -3.97
N ASP A 252 7.15 23.11 -3.91
CA ASP A 252 5.90 22.90 -3.18
C ASP A 252 6.08 22.97 -1.66
N ARG A 253 7.28 23.21 -1.10
CA ARG A 253 7.41 23.60 0.33
C ARG A 253 6.65 24.89 0.65
N ARG A 254 6.32 25.71 -0.36
CA ARG A 254 5.46 26.89 -0.23
C ARG A 254 3.99 26.63 -0.58
N SER A 255 3.67 25.50 -1.24
CA SER A 255 2.31 25.12 -1.57
C SER A 255 1.76 24.18 -0.50
N VAL A 256 0.45 24.25 -0.28
CA VAL A 256 -0.21 23.54 0.82
C VAL A 256 -0.21 22.04 0.59
N THR A 257 -0.08 21.58 -0.66
CA THR A 257 -0.22 20.18 -1.07
C THR A 257 1.14 19.46 -1.02
N ARG A 258 1.53 18.95 0.15
CA ARG A 258 2.79 18.21 0.35
C ARG A 258 2.85 16.90 -0.47
N LYS A 259 3.36 16.94 -1.69
CA LYS A 259 3.72 15.73 -2.44
C LYS A 259 4.65 14.85 -1.58
N ILE A 260 4.34 13.55 -1.47
CA ILE A 260 5.17 12.60 -0.71
C ILE A 260 6.59 12.63 -1.31
N PRO A 261 7.64 12.85 -0.50
CA PRO A 261 9.00 12.90 -1.03
C PRO A 261 9.35 11.55 -1.64
N VAL A 262 9.66 11.55 -2.94
CA VAL A 262 10.08 10.32 -3.61
C VAL A 262 11.38 9.82 -2.98
N THR A 263 11.32 8.64 -2.37
CA THR A 263 12.47 7.98 -1.75
C THR A 263 13.27 7.21 -2.81
N LEU A 264 14.54 6.91 -2.50
CA LEU A 264 15.34 6.04 -3.38
C LEU A 264 14.71 4.66 -3.56
N ARG A 265 13.95 4.20 -2.55
CA ARG A 265 13.20 2.95 -2.61
C ARG A 265 12.10 2.97 -3.67
N GLN A 266 11.39 4.09 -3.82
CA GLN A 266 10.39 4.25 -4.87
C GLN A 266 11.01 4.34 -6.27
N LEU A 267 12.23 4.87 -6.38
CA LEU A 267 12.98 4.81 -7.63
C LEU A 267 13.34 3.35 -7.99
N GLU A 268 13.77 2.55 -7.01
CA GLU A 268 13.96 1.10 -7.23
C GLU A 268 12.66 0.39 -7.61
N SER A 269 11.53 0.75 -6.99
CA SER A 269 10.21 0.23 -7.35
C SER A 269 9.88 0.50 -8.82
N LEU A 270 10.09 1.73 -9.29
CA LEU A 270 9.88 2.11 -10.69
C LEU A 270 10.78 1.31 -11.65
N VAL A 271 12.04 1.07 -11.29
CA VAL A 271 12.95 0.22 -12.06
C VAL A 271 12.38 -1.19 -12.18
N ARG A 272 11.97 -1.82 -11.07
CA ARG A 272 11.40 -3.18 -11.08
C ARG A 272 10.12 -3.27 -11.92
N ILE A 273 9.24 -2.28 -11.81
CA ILE A 273 8.00 -2.21 -12.59
C ILE A 273 8.30 -2.04 -14.09
N ALA A 274 9.23 -1.15 -14.46
CA ALA A 274 9.62 -0.97 -15.85
C ALA A 274 10.24 -2.25 -16.45
N GLU A 275 11.09 -2.94 -15.69
CA GLU A 275 11.64 -4.24 -16.06
C GLU A 275 10.55 -5.31 -16.20
N SER A 276 9.54 -5.31 -15.32
CA SER A 276 8.41 -6.24 -15.43
C SER A 276 7.61 -6.05 -16.72
N PHE A 277 7.42 -4.80 -17.17
CA PHE A 277 6.76 -4.52 -18.44
C PHE A 277 7.60 -5.02 -19.63
N ALA A 278 8.91 -4.79 -19.61
CA ALA A 278 9.80 -5.32 -20.63
C ALA A 278 9.75 -6.85 -20.68
N ARG A 279 9.75 -7.51 -19.50
CA ARG A 279 9.64 -8.96 -19.38
C ARG A 279 8.31 -9.49 -19.93
N MET A 280 7.20 -8.79 -19.71
CA MET A 280 5.89 -9.16 -20.26
C MET A 280 5.88 -9.16 -21.79
N GLU A 281 6.63 -8.27 -22.41
CA GLU A 281 6.75 -8.15 -23.87
C GLU A 281 7.87 -9.04 -24.45
N LEU A 282 8.52 -9.85 -23.60
CA LEU A 282 9.70 -10.64 -23.93
C LEU A 282 10.86 -9.79 -24.48
N ALA A 283 10.92 -8.51 -24.12
CA ALA A 283 11.96 -7.60 -24.54
C ALA A 283 13.22 -7.78 -23.67
N PRO A 284 14.42 -7.90 -24.25
CA PRO A 284 15.67 -8.05 -23.50
C PRO A 284 16.13 -6.72 -22.87
N VAL A 285 15.57 -5.59 -23.28
CA VAL A 285 15.95 -4.26 -22.80
C VAL A 285 14.71 -3.44 -22.47
N ALA A 286 14.69 -2.84 -21.29
CA ALA A 286 13.67 -1.90 -20.87
C ALA A 286 13.92 -0.51 -21.49
N GLN A 287 12.97 -0.06 -22.31
CA GLN A 287 13.00 1.23 -23.01
C GLN A 287 12.30 2.32 -22.20
N ALA A 288 12.45 3.58 -22.64
CA ALA A 288 11.78 4.73 -22.03
C ALA A 288 10.24 4.63 -22.07
N SER A 289 9.67 3.92 -23.04
CA SER A 289 8.23 3.61 -23.12
C SER A 289 7.74 2.79 -21.91
N HIS A 290 8.52 1.79 -21.48
CA HIS A 290 8.21 0.97 -20.30
C HIS A 290 8.31 1.80 -19.01
N VAL A 291 9.29 2.69 -18.93
CA VAL A 291 9.43 3.63 -17.81
C VAL A 291 8.22 4.56 -17.72
N LYS A 292 7.74 5.10 -18.84
CA LYS A 292 6.54 5.94 -18.86
C LYS A 292 5.33 5.19 -18.32
N ARG A 293 5.09 3.96 -18.77
CA ARG A 293 4.01 3.10 -18.24
C ARG A 293 4.17 2.77 -16.76
N ALA A 294 5.40 2.57 -16.30
CA ALA A 294 5.70 2.37 -14.87
C ALA A 294 5.38 3.62 -14.05
N ILE A 295 5.73 4.82 -14.56
CA ILE A 295 5.37 6.09 -13.94
C ILE A 295 3.86 6.27 -13.92
N ASP A 296 3.16 5.99 -15.03
CA ASP A 296 1.70 6.11 -15.10
C ASP A 296 1.01 5.21 -14.07
N LEU A 297 1.47 3.95 -13.94
CA LEU A 297 0.95 3.01 -12.93
C LEU A 297 1.30 3.46 -11.51
N PHE A 298 2.54 3.91 -11.29
CA PHE A 298 2.99 4.39 -9.99
C PHE A 298 2.22 5.64 -9.57
N SER A 299 2.03 6.59 -10.48
CA SER A 299 1.21 7.79 -10.29
C SER A 299 -0.25 7.43 -10.12
N ALA A 300 -0.81 6.41 -10.77
CA ALA A 300 -2.18 5.97 -10.48
C ALA A 300 -2.32 5.44 -9.05
N SER A 301 -1.36 4.60 -8.61
CA SER A 301 -1.32 4.08 -7.23
C SER A 301 -1.07 5.18 -6.20
N THR A 302 -0.19 6.12 -6.52
CA THR A 302 0.26 7.19 -5.62
C THR A 302 -0.60 8.44 -5.73
N ALA A 303 -1.40 8.70 -6.76
CA ALA A 303 -2.21 9.92 -6.85
C ALA A 303 -3.48 9.81 -6.01
N GLU A 304 -4.13 8.64 -6.00
CA GLU A 304 -5.19 8.35 -5.04
C GLU A 304 -4.60 8.27 -3.63
N THR A 305 -3.46 7.58 -3.47
CA THR A 305 -2.76 7.53 -2.17
C THR A 305 -2.27 8.88 -1.70
N ALA A 306 -1.73 9.73 -2.55
CA ALA A 306 -1.22 11.05 -2.22
C ALA A 306 -2.38 11.99 -1.91
N LYS A 307 -3.50 11.98 -2.64
CA LYS A 307 -4.67 12.81 -2.27
C LYS A 307 -5.14 12.56 -0.83
N HIS A 308 -4.97 11.35 -0.30
CA HIS A 308 -5.38 11.00 1.06
C HIS A 308 -4.22 10.93 2.07
N ALA A 309 -3.01 10.60 1.63
CA ALA A 309 -1.77 10.82 2.38
C ALA A 309 -1.43 12.33 2.48
N LEU A 310 -2.08 13.18 1.70
CA LEU A 310 -2.09 14.64 1.82
C LEU A 310 -3.04 15.11 2.91
N VAL A 311 -3.86 14.22 3.50
CA VAL A 311 -4.45 14.48 4.81
C VAL A 311 -3.38 14.37 5.93
N PHE A 312 -2.11 14.04 5.60
CA PHE A 312 -0.97 14.24 6.49
C PHE A 312 -0.55 15.73 6.57
N GLU A 313 -1.44 16.59 7.06
CA GLU A 313 -1.25 18.03 7.37
C GLU A 313 -1.64 19.05 6.29
N SER A 314 -2.34 18.70 5.19
CA SER A 314 -2.79 19.71 4.22
C SER A 314 -4.31 19.90 4.14
N LEU A 315 -4.79 20.79 5.00
CA LEU A 315 -6.08 21.47 4.89
C LEU A 315 -6.22 22.14 3.52
N THR A 316 -7.38 22.05 2.86
CA THR A 316 -7.65 22.84 1.66
C THR A 316 -7.44 24.34 1.93
N PRO A 317 -7.06 25.18 0.95
CA PRO A 317 -6.83 26.61 1.18
C PRO A 317 -8.05 27.35 1.75
N LEU A 318 -9.28 26.86 1.47
CA LEU A 318 -10.51 27.34 2.09
C LEU A 318 -10.62 26.91 3.57
N GLN A 319 -10.31 25.64 3.89
CA GLN A 319 -10.30 25.15 5.27
C GLN A 319 -9.17 25.78 6.10
N GLN A 320 -8.02 26.11 5.52
CA GLN A 320 -6.95 26.84 6.21
C GLN A 320 -7.38 28.27 6.57
N LYS A 321 -8.09 28.96 5.66
CA LYS A 321 -8.67 30.26 5.99
C LYS A 321 -9.69 30.14 7.11
N ALA A 322 -10.58 29.15 7.04
CA ALA A 322 -11.58 28.91 8.09
C ALA A 322 -10.93 28.58 9.45
N ILE A 323 -9.87 27.77 9.47
CA ILE A 323 -9.14 27.41 10.69
C ILE A 323 -8.36 28.60 11.24
N LYS A 324 -7.70 29.42 10.40
CA LYS A 324 -7.05 30.65 10.88
C LYS A 324 -8.06 31.63 11.48
N LEU A 325 -9.22 31.79 10.83
CA LEU A 325 -10.29 32.64 11.34
C LEU A 325 -10.83 32.12 12.68
N ALA A 326 -10.92 30.80 12.84
CA ALA A 326 -11.26 30.15 14.11
C ALA A 326 -10.14 30.27 15.17
N GLU A 327 -8.86 30.20 14.79
CA GLU A 327 -7.70 30.43 15.67
C GLU A 327 -7.73 31.86 16.22
N ASP A 328 -7.96 32.86 15.37
CA ASP A 328 -8.05 34.27 15.76
C ASP A 328 -9.28 34.53 16.67
N ALA A 329 -10.42 33.89 16.37
CA ALA A 329 -11.62 33.95 17.22
C ALA A 329 -11.37 33.28 18.59
N LEU A 330 -10.65 32.16 18.65
CA LEU A 330 -10.25 31.50 19.90
C LEU A 330 -9.31 32.38 20.73
N MET A 331 -8.31 32.99 20.09
CA MET A 331 -7.30 33.81 20.75
C MET A 331 -7.81 35.19 21.18
N SER A 332 -8.79 35.77 20.49
CA SER A 332 -9.49 36.98 20.94
C SER A 332 -10.42 36.71 22.12
N ARG A 333 -10.99 35.48 22.21
CA ARG A 333 -11.95 35.13 23.26
C ARG A 333 -11.30 34.74 24.59
N LEU A 334 -10.15 34.06 24.56
CA LEU A 334 -9.38 33.62 25.73
C LEU A 334 -8.30 34.63 26.08
N GLN A 335 -8.51 35.37 27.17
CA GLN A 335 -7.47 36.25 27.72
C GLN A 335 -6.32 35.41 28.34
N PRO A 336 -5.08 35.93 28.37
CA PRO A 336 -3.96 35.27 29.04
C PRO A 336 -4.32 34.92 30.48
N GLY A 337 -4.16 33.65 30.88
CA GLY A 337 -4.51 33.15 32.21
C GLY A 337 -5.98 32.72 32.41
N GLN A 338 -6.89 33.04 31.49
CA GLN A 338 -8.30 32.63 31.58
C GLN A 338 -8.49 31.14 31.30
N ARG A 339 -9.41 30.50 32.03
CA ARG A 339 -9.76 29.09 31.87
C ARG A 339 -11.17 28.97 31.34
N ALA A 340 -11.37 28.09 30.37
CA ALA A 340 -12.68 27.74 29.87
C ALA A 340 -12.78 26.25 29.53
N LEU A 341 -13.97 25.68 29.68
CA LEU A 341 -14.24 24.30 29.32
C LEU A 341 -14.28 24.17 27.80
N ARG A 342 -13.63 23.13 27.27
CA ARG A 342 -13.62 22.83 25.82
C ARG A 342 -15.02 22.79 25.21
N ARG A 343 -16.00 22.27 25.95
CA ARG A 343 -17.40 22.17 25.50
C ARG A 343 -18.08 23.53 25.32
N ASN A 344 -17.79 24.50 26.19
CA ASN A 344 -18.40 25.83 26.12
C ASN A 344 -17.82 26.61 24.94
N ILE A 345 -16.50 26.57 24.77
CA ILE A 345 -15.80 27.19 23.63
C ILE A 345 -16.33 26.67 22.29
N VAL A 346 -16.50 25.35 22.17
CA VAL A 346 -17.00 24.74 20.93
C VAL A 346 -18.45 25.14 20.67
N ARG A 347 -19.30 25.21 21.71
CA ARG A 347 -20.71 25.62 21.57
C ARG A 347 -20.83 27.10 21.17
N ASP A 348 -20.01 27.98 21.75
CA ASP A 348 -20.06 29.41 21.49
C ASP A 348 -19.59 29.73 20.06
N LEU A 349 -18.51 29.09 19.60
CA LEU A 349 -18.04 29.25 18.21
C LEU A 349 -19.01 28.63 17.21
N GLN A 350 -19.73 27.58 17.59
CA GLN A 350 -20.80 27.03 16.77
C GLN A 350 -21.98 28.02 16.61
N GLN A 351 -22.31 28.80 17.65
CA GLN A 351 -23.32 29.87 17.56
C GLN A 351 -22.87 31.02 16.65
N GLN A 352 -21.56 31.23 16.49
CA GLN A 352 -20.99 32.23 15.59
C GLN A 352 -20.87 31.76 14.13
N GLY A 353 -21.34 30.54 13.82
CA GLY A 353 -21.37 30.01 12.46
C GLY A 353 -20.11 29.24 12.03
N TYR A 354 -19.20 28.94 12.96
CA TYR A 354 -18.06 28.06 12.68
C TYR A 354 -18.47 26.58 12.76
N ASP A 355 -17.98 25.78 11.82
CA ASP A 355 -18.19 24.35 11.87
C ASP A 355 -17.46 23.73 13.07
N LYS A 356 -18.14 22.80 13.75
CA LYS A 356 -17.66 22.14 14.97
C LYS A 356 -16.31 21.43 14.72
N LEU A 357 -16.13 20.85 13.53
CA LEU A 357 -14.92 20.15 13.14
C LEU A 357 -13.73 21.12 12.98
N VAL A 358 -13.98 22.29 12.39
CA VAL A 358 -12.98 23.37 12.21
C VAL A 358 -12.49 23.88 13.57
N VAL A 359 -13.41 24.10 14.51
CA VAL A 359 -13.07 24.58 15.87
C VAL A 359 -12.28 23.53 16.66
N GLN A 360 -12.68 22.25 16.58
CA GLN A 360 -11.96 21.18 17.26
C GLN A 360 -10.54 21.01 16.75
N ARG A 361 -10.34 21.14 15.43
CA ARG A 361 -9.02 21.12 14.78
C ARG A 361 -8.17 22.35 15.15
N ALA A 362 -8.76 23.55 15.20
CA ALA A 362 -8.06 24.76 15.64
C ALA A 362 -7.54 24.64 17.09
N ILE A 363 -8.34 24.07 18.00
CA ILE A 363 -7.93 23.81 19.39
C ILE A 363 -6.75 22.84 19.46
N SER A 364 -6.78 21.72 18.74
CA SER A 364 -5.68 20.75 18.76
C SER A 364 -4.39 21.31 18.16
N ILE A 365 -4.48 22.16 17.12
CA ILE A 365 -3.32 22.87 16.56
C ILE A 365 -2.71 23.81 17.59
N LEU A 366 -3.52 24.62 18.30
CA LEU A 366 -3.06 25.56 19.32
C LEU A 366 -2.45 24.84 20.54
N VAL A 367 -3.01 23.68 20.93
CA VAL A 367 -2.41 22.84 21.99
C VAL A 367 -1.07 22.27 21.55
N ARG A 368 -0.95 21.82 20.29
CA ARG A 368 0.31 21.30 19.72
C ARG A 368 1.37 22.40 19.56
N ARG A 369 0.97 23.65 19.28
CA ARG A 369 1.85 24.83 19.24
C ARG A 369 2.27 25.32 20.64
N GLY A 370 1.56 24.91 21.69
CA GLY A 370 1.82 25.34 23.07
C GLY A 370 1.13 26.66 23.46
N ASP A 371 0.33 27.25 22.56
CA ASP A 371 -0.46 28.46 22.81
C ASP A 371 -1.67 28.20 23.73
N LEU A 372 -2.09 26.93 23.85
CA LEU A 372 -3.12 26.47 24.76
C LEU A 372 -2.64 25.25 25.54
N GLN A 373 -2.97 25.17 26.83
CA GLN A 373 -2.71 24.01 27.67
C GLN A 373 -4.03 23.32 28.01
N GLU A 374 -4.13 22.03 27.66
CA GLU A 374 -5.25 21.17 28.08
C GLU A 374 -4.88 20.48 29.40
N ARG A 375 -5.75 20.58 30.40
CA ARG A 375 -5.60 19.85 31.67
C ARG A 375 -6.66 18.76 31.81
N GLY A 376 -6.39 17.76 32.66
CA GLY A 376 -7.17 16.53 32.83
C GLY A 376 -8.69 16.68 32.98
N ASP A 377 -9.18 17.85 33.41
CA ASP A 377 -10.60 18.18 33.52
C ASP A 377 -11.24 18.66 32.20
N ARG A 378 -10.60 18.43 31.05
CA ARG A 378 -11.03 18.91 29.72
C ARG A 378 -11.21 20.44 29.64
N SER A 379 -10.47 21.14 30.51
CA SER A 379 -10.38 22.60 30.51
C SER A 379 -9.16 23.04 29.71
N ILE A 380 -9.34 24.14 28.97
CA ILE A 380 -8.33 24.75 28.13
C ILE A 380 -7.95 26.08 28.79
N ARG A 381 -6.64 26.29 28.94
CA ARG A 381 -6.07 27.53 29.48
C ARG A 381 -5.09 28.10 28.46
N ARG A 382 -5.18 29.41 28.22
CA ARG A 382 -4.10 30.15 27.57
C ARG A 382 -3.03 30.46 28.64
N PRO A 383 -1.80 29.94 28.50
CA PRO A 383 -0.76 30.09 29.51
C PRO A 383 -0.47 31.55 29.84
#